data_AF-A0A2K3JVG5-F1
#
_entry.id   AF-A0A2K3JVG5-F1
#
_cell.length_a   1.000
_cell.length_b   1.000
_cell.length_c   1.000
_cell.angle_alpha   90.00
_cell.angle_beta   90.00
_cell.angle_gamma   90.00
#
_symmetry.space_group_name_H-M   'P 1'
#
loop_
_entity.id
_entity.type
_entity.pdbx_description
1 polymer ?
#
loop_
_entity_poly.entity_id
_entity_poly.type
_entity_poly.pdbx_seq_one_letter_code
_entity_poly.pdbx_strand_id
1 'polypeptide(L)'
;MGWLLLCMHLLIFHFPSSSSFNFLCHHDESFALLQFKSSFTIDIYPYCEPSHLKTATWKNGSDCCSWNGVTCDTISGHVIGLNLGCEGIA
;
A
#
# COMPACT_ATOMS: atom_id res chain seq x y z
N MET A 1 -12.91 43.29 11.43
CA MET A 1 -13.60 42.00 11.71
C MET A 1 -13.67 41.05 10.50
N GLY A 2 -13.49 41.53 9.26
CA GLY A 2 -13.47 40.67 8.06
C GLY A 2 -12.20 39.81 7.89
N TRP A 3 -11.08 40.21 8.51
CA TRP A 3 -9.82 39.46 8.37
C TRP A 3 -9.82 38.11 9.12
N LEU A 4 -10.52 38.04 10.25
CA LEU A 4 -10.71 36.78 10.99
C LEU A 4 -11.53 35.76 10.18
N LEU A 5 -12.51 36.24 9.41
CA LEU A 5 -13.35 35.41 8.54
C LEU A 5 -12.57 34.87 7.32
N LEU A 6 -11.63 35.66 6.78
CA LEU A 6 -10.71 35.24 5.72
C LEU A 6 -9.71 34.19 6.22
N CYS A 7 -9.18 34.32 7.44
CA CYS A 7 -8.31 33.31 8.05
C CYS A 7 -9.04 31.96 8.25
N MET A 8 -10.30 31.98 8.67
CA MET A 8 -11.09 30.76 8.82
C MET A 8 -11.33 30.04 7.48
N HIS A 9 -11.53 30.78 6.38
CA HIS A 9 -11.66 30.19 5.04
C HIS A 9 -10.38 29.53 4.55
N LEU A 10 -9.21 30.12 4.83
CA LEU A 10 -7.91 29.53 4.43
C LEU A 10 -7.61 28.23 5.20
N LEU A 11 -8.04 28.11 6.46
CA LEU A 11 -7.88 26.89 7.26
C LEU A 11 -8.77 25.74 6.77
N ILE A 12 -9.98 26.04 6.26
CA ILE A 12 -10.89 25.03 5.71
C ILE A 12 -10.40 24.52 4.35
N PHE A 13 -9.78 25.38 3.53
CA PHE A 13 -9.24 25.01 2.21
C PHE A 13 -7.83 24.38 2.25
N HIS A 14 -7.08 24.52 3.34
CA HIS A 14 -5.77 23.87 3.52
C HIS A 14 -5.87 22.49 4.22
N PHE A 15 -7.05 22.13 4.73
CA PHE A 15 -7.32 20.77 5.17
C PHE A 15 -8.02 20.02 4.04
N PRO A 16 -7.35 19.11 3.31
CA PRO A 16 -8.05 18.15 2.48
C PRO A 16 -8.94 17.30 3.39
N SER A 17 -10.21 17.71 3.50
CA SER A 17 -11.25 16.99 4.22
C SER A 17 -11.73 15.85 3.35
N SER A 18 -10.94 14.79 3.27
CA SER A 18 -11.35 13.53 2.68
C SER A 18 -10.38 12.41 3.05
N SER A 19 -10.19 12.16 4.35
CA SER A 19 -9.87 10.81 4.80
C SER A 19 -11.13 9.97 4.62
N SER A 20 -11.39 9.58 3.37
CA SER A 20 -12.24 8.44 3.08
C SER A 20 -11.62 7.30 3.87
N PHE A 21 -12.28 6.80 4.90
CA PHE A 21 -11.92 5.55 5.57
C PHE A 21 -12.17 4.40 4.59
N ASN A 22 -11.40 4.36 3.51
CA ASN A 22 -11.31 3.20 2.67
C ASN A 22 -10.31 2.30 3.38
N PHE A 23 -10.77 1.14 3.80
CA PHE A 23 -9.90 0.03 4.22
C PHE A 23 -9.00 -0.47 3.07
N LEU A 24 -9.10 0.17 1.89
CA LEU A 24 -8.24 -0.08 0.75
C LEU A 24 -6.89 0.60 0.95
N CYS A 25 -5.85 -0.14 0.58
CA CYS A 25 -4.48 0.34 0.45
C CYS A 25 -4.38 1.62 -0.38
N HIS A 26 -3.47 2.51 0.02
CA HIS A 26 -3.21 3.74 -0.73
C HIS A 26 -2.62 3.42 -2.11
N HIS A 27 -3.03 4.19 -3.14
CA HIS A 27 -2.60 3.93 -4.51
C HIS A 27 -1.06 3.95 -4.65
N ASP A 28 -0.42 4.92 -3.99
CA ASP A 28 1.04 5.08 -4.00
C ASP A 28 1.76 3.88 -3.38
N GLU A 29 1.20 3.28 -2.32
CA GLU A 29 1.75 2.09 -1.67
C GLU A 29 1.59 0.86 -2.57
N SER A 30 0.41 0.67 -3.17
CA SER A 30 0.19 -0.42 -4.12
C SER A 30 1.15 -0.33 -5.33
N PHE A 31 1.42 0.89 -5.81
CA PHE A 31 2.36 1.15 -6.88
C PHE A 31 3.80 0.85 -6.46
N ALA A 32 4.22 1.34 -5.28
CA ALA A 32 5.55 1.07 -4.74
C ALA A 32 5.79 -0.43 -4.53
N LEU A 33 4.79 -1.18 -4.07
CA LEU A 33 4.86 -2.64 -3.94
C LEU A 33 5.00 -3.35 -5.30
N LEU A 34 4.28 -2.89 -6.33
CA LEU A 34 4.43 -3.45 -7.68
C LEU A 34 5.82 -3.16 -8.26
N GLN A 35 6.35 -1.94 -8.05
CA GLN A 35 7.72 -1.62 -8.41
C GLN A 35 8.72 -2.46 -7.64
N PHE A 36 8.52 -2.63 -6.33
CA PHE A 36 9.32 -3.50 -5.49
C PHE A 36 9.35 -4.91 -6.09
N LYS A 37 8.20 -5.54 -6.35
CA LYS A 37 8.08 -6.84 -7.02
C LYS A 37 8.85 -6.93 -8.35
N SER A 38 8.86 -5.86 -9.15
CA SER A 38 9.60 -5.83 -10.42
C SER A 38 11.10 -5.55 -10.27
N SER A 39 11.55 -5.04 -9.11
CA SER A 39 12.94 -4.63 -8.89
C SER A 39 13.87 -5.78 -8.50
N PHE A 40 13.33 -6.88 -7.97
CA PHE A 40 14.10 -8.09 -7.67
C PHE A 40 13.69 -9.23 -8.60
N THR A 41 14.67 -10.07 -8.93
CA THR A 41 14.38 -11.36 -9.57
C THR A 41 13.85 -12.28 -8.46
N ILE A 42 12.68 -12.86 -8.65
CA ILE A 42 12.16 -13.85 -7.70
C ILE A 42 13.06 -15.08 -7.80
N ASP A 43 14.09 -15.14 -6.95
CA ASP A 43 14.84 -16.35 -6.72
C ASP A 43 13.95 -17.26 -5.88
N ILE A 44 13.26 -18.15 -6.59
CA ILE A 44 12.47 -19.22 -6.00
C ILE A 44 13.47 -20.14 -5.29
N TYR A 45 13.38 -20.24 -3.97
CA TYR A 45 14.20 -21.20 -3.24
C TYR A 45 13.95 -22.61 -3.81
N PRO A 46 14.96 -23.48 -3.93
CA PRO A 46 14.86 -24.75 -4.65
C PRO A 46 13.82 -25.74 -4.09
N TYR A 47 13.30 -25.49 -2.89
CA TYR A 47 12.24 -26.27 -2.24
C TYR A 47 10.85 -25.60 -2.31
N CYS A 48 10.73 -24.48 -3.00
CA CYS A 48 9.50 -23.71 -3.10
C CYS A 48 8.86 -23.93 -4.48
N GLU A 49 7.57 -24.27 -4.47
CA GLU A 49 6.80 -24.26 -5.71
C GLU A 49 6.49 -22.82 -6.14
N PRO A 50 6.41 -22.55 -7.45
CA PRO A 50 5.94 -21.26 -7.97
C PRO A 50 4.55 -20.85 -7.45
N SER A 51 3.72 -21.84 -7.08
CA SER A 51 2.40 -21.64 -6.47
C SER A 51 2.47 -21.02 -5.07
N HIS A 52 3.62 -21.11 -4.38
CA HIS A 52 3.81 -20.59 -3.03
C HIS A 52 4.28 -19.13 -3.00
N LEU A 53 4.58 -18.54 -4.16
CA LEU A 53 5.01 -17.16 -4.28
C LEU A 53 3.89 -16.21 -3.85
N LYS A 54 4.11 -15.46 -2.77
CA LYS A 54 3.09 -14.57 -2.20
C LYS A 54 2.85 -13.36 -3.12
N THR A 55 3.91 -12.86 -3.74
CA THR A 55 3.87 -11.76 -4.73
C THR A 55 3.09 -12.11 -6.00
N ALA A 56 2.77 -13.38 -6.26
CA ALA A 56 1.94 -13.79 -7.40
C ALA A 56 0.52 -13.20 -7.34
N THR A 57 0.03 -12.92 -6.13
CA THR A 57 -1.29 -12.31 -5.90
C THR A 57 -1.33 -10.80 -6.18
N TRP A 58 -0.16 -10.15 -6.27
CA TRP A 58 -0.06 -8.70 -6.38
C TRP A 58 -0.45 -8.27 -7.80
N LYS A 59 -1.58 -7.55 -7.92
CA LYS A 59 -2.16 -7.13 -9.20
C LYS A 59 -2.55 -5.66 -9.17
N ASN A 60 -2.12 -4.94 -10.19
CA ASN A 60 -2.53 -3.55 -10.40
C ASN A 60 -4.05 -3.41 -10.41
N GLY A 61 -4.55 -2.35 -9.77
CA GLY A 61 -5.99 -2.06 -9.68
C GLY A 61 -6.77 -2.93 -8.69
N SER A 62 -6.09 -3.76 -7.89
CA SER A 62 -6.69 -4.45 -6.74
C SER A 62 -6.17 -3.88 -5.42
N ASP A 63 -6.93 -4.05 -4.35
CA ASP A 63 -6.56 -3.59 -3.02
C ASP A 63 -5.31 -4.32 -2.50
N CYS A 64 -4.22 -3.59 -2.25
CA CYS A 64 -2.98 -4.21 -1.81
C CYS A 64 -3.06 -4.84 -0.41
N CYS A 65 -3.99 -4.39 0.44
CA CYS A 65 -4.21 -5.00 1.75
C CYS A 65 -4.84 -6.40 1.66
N SER A 66 -5.40 -6.75 0.49
CA SER A 66 -5.88 -8.10 0.19
C SER A 66 -4.82 -9.03 -0.40
N TRP A 67 -3.63 -8.52 -0.70
CA TRP A 67 -2.56 -9.31 -1.31
C TRP A 67 -1.91 -10.25 -0.29
N ASN A 68 -1.53 -11.46 -0.75
CA ASN A 68 -0.79 -12.38 0.10
C ASN A 68 0.55 -11.76 0.49
N GLY A 69 0.86 -11.88 1.78
CA GLY A 69 2.11 -11.38 2.33
C GLY A 69 2.12 -9.89 2.64
N VAL A 70 1.07 -9.13 2.33
CA VAL A 70 0.95 -7.73 2.73
C VAL A 70 0.19 -7.65 4.05
N THR A 71 0.71 -6.87 5.00
CA THR A 71 0.04 -6.56 6.27
C THR A 71 -0.23 -5.07 6.31
N CYS A 72 -1.50 -4.70 6.46
CA CYS A 72 -1.91 -3.31 6.61
C CYS A 72 -2.34 -3.01 8.05
N ASP A 73 -2.17 -1.76 8.47
CA ASP A 73 -2.81 -1.22 9.65
C ASP A 73 -4.33 -1.17 9.44
N THR A 74 -5.10 -1.68 10.40
CA THR A 74 -6.55 -1.82 10.27
C THR A 74 -7.31 -0.49 10.37
N ILE A 75 -6.67 0.57 10.88
CA ILE A 75 -7.28 1.89 11.11
C ILE A 75 -6.95 2.83 9.95
N SER A 76 -5.68 2.87 9.53
CA SER A 76 -5.19 3.78 8.50
C SER A 76 -5.16 3.18 7.10
N GLY A 77 -5.21 1.84 6.96
CA GLY A 77 -5.08 1.16 5.68
C GLY A 77 -3.66 1.19 5.09
N HIS A 78 -2.67 1.62 5.88
CA HIS A 78 -1.27 1.71 5.44
C HIS A 78 -0.56 0.38 5.53
N VAL A 79 0.32 0.10 4.58
CA VAL A 79 1.17 -1.10 4.62
C VAL A 79 2.21 -0.98 5.74
N ILE A 80 2.15 -1.89 6.71
CA ILE A 80 3.05 -1.92 7.88
C ILE A 80 3.96 -3.15 7.90
N GLY A 81 3.76 -4.11 6.98
CA GLY A 81 4.58 -5.31 6.93
C GLY A 81 4.49 -6.05 5.61
N LEU A 82 5.61 -6.68 5.25
CA LEU A 82 5.73 -7.54 4.07
C LEU A 82 6.33 -8.89 4.49
N ASN A 83 5.69 -9.95 4.03
CA ASN A 83 6.14 -11.32 4.15
C ASN A 83 6.25 -11.90 2.74
N LEU A 84 7.47 -12.01 2.25
CA LEU A 84 7.74 -12.49 0.90
C LEU A 84 7.72 -14.01 0.86
N GLY A 85 8.37 -14.70 1.82
CA GLY A 85 8.21 -16.14 2.10
C GLY A 85 8.41 -17.08 0.90
N CYS A 86 9.38 -17.97 0.93
CA CYS A 86 9.73 -18.84 -0.22
C CYS A 86 10.24 -18.09 -1.47
N GLU A 87 10.24 -16.75 -1.43
CA GLU A 87 10.87 -15.81 -2.35
C GLU A 87 11.73 -14.85 -1.53
N GLY A 88 12.92 -14.57 -2.06
CA GLY A 88 13.91 -13.69 -1.45
C GLY A 88 14.17 -12.45 -2.28
N ILE A 89 14.76 -11.46 -1.63
CA ILE A 89 15.50 -10.36 -2.26
C ILE A 89 16.94 -10.86 -2.40
N ALA A 90 17.42 -11.01 -3.63
CA ALA A 90 18.81 -11.36 -3.93
C ALA A 90 19.77 -10.20 -3.63
#